data_AF-A0A842L3Y6-F1
#
_entry.id   AF-A0A842L3Y6-F1
#
_cell.length_a   1.000
_cell.length_b   1.000
_cell.length_c   1.000
_cell.angle_alpha   90.00
_cell.angle_beta   90.00
_cell.angle_gamma   90.00
#
_symmetry.space_group_name_H-M   'P 1'
#
loop_
_entity.id
_entity.type
_entity.pdbx_description
1 polymer ?
#
loop_
_entity_poly.entity_id
_entity_poly.type
_entity_poly.pdbx_seq_one_letter_code
_entity_poly.pdbx_strand_id
1 'polypeptide(L)'
;MVKEEMILLDIDYVTVEDVPVIRLFGKGEDKRPRIALDRSFRPYIYAVPSNTGSCLEELERAGFKELEVVKRKDLGRPVDVIKIILDHPREVPKIREKIRNLEHVREIREHDIPFYRRYLIDNGLFPMSRIELEGHRIESSPIVKSSDVEIIELDEPPRTIGSRFPELEILAFDIEVYNPRGMPNPEEDEIIMISLYNGREERIISREGGHLNFVELVEDEKSIIERFAEIIKDSKPELLVGYNSDNFDFPYIRKRADLLGVKLDIGWDGSTIKSLRRGFATATTIKGTIHVDLYPVMRRYINLDTYTLERVYFELFGEKKVELPGDQLWEYWDNETLRDQLFKYSLEDVMATYKIAEKILPLNMEITRIVGQPLFDISRMATGQQVEW
;
A
#
# COMPACT_ATOMS: atom_id res chain seq x y z
N MET A 1 -24.50 16.56 -7.39
CA MET A 1 -24.62 15.31 -6.63
C MET A 1 -24.54 14.16 -7.61
N VAL A 2 -23.54 13.31 -7.42
CA VAL A 2 -23.25 12.12 -8.23
C VAL A 2 -23.27 10.94 -7.28
N LYS A 3 -23.89 9.85 -7.71
CA LYS A 3 -23.85 8.57 -7.02
C LYS A 3 -22.93 7.65 -7.83
N GLU A 4 -21.76 7.38 -7.30
CA GLU A 4 -20.73 6.59 -7.96
C GLU A 4 -20.41 5.36 -7.13
N GLU A 5 -19.79 4.37 -7.76
CA GLU A 5 -19.39 3.16 -7.07
C GLU A 5 -17.95 2.80 -7.44
N MET A 6 -17.21 2.29 -6.46
CA MET A 6 -15.86 1.81 -6.68
C MET A 6 -15.52 0.62 -5.80
N ILE A 7 -14.56 -0.20 -6.24
CA ILE A 7 -13.88 -1.15 -5.38
C ILE A 7 -12.88 -0.36 -4.54
N LEU A 8 -13.03 -0.38 -3.22
CA LEU A 8 -12.10 0.27 -2.30
C LEU A 8 -10.77 -0.50 -2.27
N LEU A 9 -9.70 0.09 -2.75
CA LEU A 9 -8.37 -0.54 -2.82
C LEU A 9 -7.50 -0.14 -1.62
N ASP A 10 -7.38 1.16 -1.39
CA ASP A 10 -6.52 1.72 -0.35
C ASP A 10 -7.18 2.94 0.30
N ILE A 11 -6.68 3.33 1.47
CA ILE A 11 -7.16 4.49 2.22
C ILE A 11 -6.00 5.14 2.96
N ASP A 12 -5.99 6.47 3.00
CA ASP A 12 -5.14 7.21 3.92
C ASP A 12 -5.80 8.52 4.36
N TYR A 13 -5.02 9.41 4.97
CA TYR A 13 -5.42 10.78 5.17
C TYR A 13 -4.25 11.74 4.94
N VAL A 14 -4.60 12.98 4.59
CA VAL A 14 -3.67 14.11 4.49
C VAL A 14 -4.22 15.28 5.31
N THR A 15 -3.40 16.29 5.55
CA THR A 15 -3.82 17.53 6.22
C THR A 15 -3.87 18.64 5.19
N VAL A 16 -5.01 19.32 5.07
CA VAL A 16 -5.21 20.49 4.21
C VAL A 16 -5.74 21.62 5.08
N GLU A 17 -4.98 22.73 5.19
CA GLU A 17 -5.38 23.88 6.02
C GLU A 17 -5.78 23.48 7.45
N ASP A 18 -4.96 22.63 8.09
CA ASP A 18 -5.19 22.03 9.41
C ASP A 18 -6.40 21.10 9.55
N VAL A 19 -7.15 20.85 8.47
CA VAL A 19 -8.25 19.88 8.43
C VAL A 19 -7.73 18.52 7.96
N PRO A 20 -7.99 17.42 8.69
CA PRO A 20 -7.68 16.09 8.19
C PRO A 20 -8.68 15.70 7.09
N VAL A 21 -8.16 15.23 5.95
CA VAL A 21 -8.95 14.78 4.80
C VAL A 21 -8.67 13.32 4.56
N ILE A 22 -9.67 12.46 4.74
CA ILE A 22 -9.61 11.05 4.37
C ILE A 22 -9.58 10.95 2.85
N ARG A 23 -8.73 10.07 2.31
CA ARG A 23 -8.67 9.76 0.89
C ARG A 23 -8.90 8.27 0.69
N LEU A 24 -9.88 7.93 -0.14
CA LEU A 24 -10.20 6.57 -0.52
C LEU A 24 -9.79 6.39 -1.98
N PHE A 25 -9.02 5.35 -2.26
CA PHE A 25 -8.54 5.04 -3.60
C PHE A 25 -9.26 3.80 -4.12
N GLY A 26 -9.72 3.85 -5.37
CA GLY A 26 -10.42 2.73 -5.96
C GLY A 26 -10.64 2.87 -7.46
N LYS A 27 -11.11 1.81 -8.09
CA LYS A 27 -11.60 1.82 -9.48
C LYS A 27 -13.07 1.42 -9.50
N GLY A 28 -13.86 2.06 -10.35
CA GLY A 28 -15.24 1.57 -10.59
C GLY A 28 -15.27 0.52 -11.68
N GLU A 29 -16.48 0.16 -12.10
CA GLU A 29 -16.67 -0.91 -13.10
C GLU A 29 -16.07 -0.57 -14.46
N ASP A 30 -15.97 0.71 -14.80
CA ASP A 30 -15.33 1.23 -16.00
C ASP A 30 -13.78 1.19 -15.94
N LYS A 31 -13.21 0.62 -14.87
CA LYS A 31 -11.77 0.54 -14.60
C LYS A 31 -11.07 1.90 -14.48
N ARG A 32 -11.81 3.00 -14.39
CA ARG A 32 -11.23 4.33 -14.19
C ARG A 32 -10.82 4.53 -12.74
N PRO A 33 -9.61 5.04 -12.47
CA PRO A 33 -9.13 5.34 -11.12
C PRO A 33 -9.91 6.53 -10.52
N ARG A 34 -10.27 6.39 -9.25
CA ARG A 34 -11.01 7.38 -8.47
C ARG A 34 -10.31 7.65 -7.15
N ILE A 35 -10.32 8.92 -6.74
CA ILE A 35 -9.92 9.36 -5.40
C ILE A 35 -11.12 10.08 -4.77
N ALA A 36 -11.73 9.46 -3.76
CA ALA A 36 -12.79 10.09 -2.99
C ALA A 36 -12.22 10.79 -1.75
N LEU A 37 -12.67 12.00 -1.48
CA LEU A 37 -12.18 12.88 -0.42
C LEU A 37 -13.29 13.13 0.61
N ASP A 38 -13.00 12.88 1.88
CA ASP A 38 -13.94 13.16 2.98
C ASP A 38 -13.26 14.04 4.04
N ARG A 39 -13.83 15.21 4.28
CA ARG A 39 -13.37 16.21 5.26
C ARG A 39 -14.22 16.24 6.53
N SER A 40 -15.30 15.48 6.57
CA SER A 40 -16.29 15.52 7.65
C SER A 40 -15.87 14.67 8.85
N PHE A 41 -15.05 13.65 8.62
CA PHE A 41 -14.65 12.73 9.68
C PHE A 41 -13.68 13.39 10.66
N ARG A 42 -13.97 13.23 11.96
CA ARG A 42 -13.14 13.80 13.02
C ARG A 42 -12.63 12.75 14.00
N PRO A 43 -11.38 12.88 14.46
CA PRO A 43 -10.79 11.96 15.43
C PRO A 43 -11.45 12.13 16.79
N TYR A 44 -11.48 11.04 17.56
CA TYR A 44 -11.95 11.06 18.94
C TYR A 44 -11.25 10.00 19.78
N ILE A 45 -11.32 10.17 21.09
CA ILE A 45 -10.93 9.15 22.07
C ILE A 45 -12.01 9.02 23.15
N TYR A 46 -11.94 7.99 23.98
CA TYR A 46 -12.85 7.84 25.11
C TYR A 46 -12.12 8.06 26.44
N ALA A 47 -12.72 8.86 27.32
CA ALA A 47 -12.37 8.91 28.73
C ALA A 47 -13.38 8.11 29.55
N VAL A 48 -12.89 7.25 30.43
CA VAL A 48 -13.72 6.47 31.35
C VAL A 48 -13.79 7.23 32.67
N PRO A 49 -14.95 7.81 33.03
CA PRO A 49 -15.07 8.66 34.20
C PRO A 49 -15.13 7.84 35.50
N SER A 50 -14.63 8.40 36.61
CA SER A 50 -14.94 7.92 37.98
C SER A 50 -16.34 8.39 38.41
N ASN A 51 -16.69 9.63 38.05
CA ASN A 51 -18.02 10.21 38.11
C ASN A 51 -18.27 10.97 36.80
N THR A 52 -19.34 10.65 36.08
CA THR A 52 -19.62 11.21 34.75
C THR A 52 -19.76 12.73 34.78
N GLY A 53 -20.48 13.29 35.75
CA GLY A 53 -20.71 14.73 35.85
C GLY A 53 -19.44 15.50 36.16
N SER A 54 -18.69 15.08 37.19
CA SER A 54 -17.45 15.74 37.58
C SER A 54 -16.37 15.64 36.50
N CYS A 55 -16.27 14.50 35.82
CA CYS A 55 -15.32 14.30 34.71
C CYS A 55 -15.65 15.18 33.51
N LEU A 56 -16.95 15.35 33.18
CA LEU A 56 -17.38 16.23 32.10
C LEU A 56 -16.99 17.69 32.40
N GLU A 57 -17.30 18.18 33.60
CA GLU A 57 -16.92 19.54 34.02
C GLU A 57 -15.39 19.75 34.01
N GLU A 58 -14.63 18.74 34.43
CA GLU A 58 -13.17 18.80 34.44
C GLU A 58 -12.58 18.87 33.02
N LEU A 59 -13.12 18.07 32.09
CA LEU A 59 -12.73 18.10 30.67
C LEU A 59 -13.08 19.44 30.01
N GLU A 60 -14.24 20.02 30.31
CA GLU A 60 -14.63 21.35 29.83
C GLU A 60 -13.67 22.42 30.36
N ARG A 61 -13.35 22.41 31.66
CA ARG A 61 -12.36 23.32 32.27
C ARG A 61 -10.95 23.13 31.69
N ALA A 62 -10.61 21.90 31.29
CA ALA A 62 -9.36 21.60 30.61
C ALA A 62 -9.32 22.11 29.14
N GLY A 63 -10.43 22.63 28.62
CA GLY A 63 -10.52 23.27 27.30
C GLY A 63 -11.02 22.36 26.18
N PHE A 64 -11.54 21.17 26.48
CA PHE A 64 -12.19 20.32 25.48
C PHE A 64 -13.62 20.80 25.24
N LYS A 65 -13.97 21.05 23.98
CA LYS A 65 -15.24 21.69 23.60
C LYS A 65 -16.32 20.71 23.21
N GLU A 66 -15.96 19.61 22.55
CA GLU A 66 -16.90 18.67 21.96
C GLU A 66 -16.83 17.34 22.68
N LEU A 67 -17.77 17.19 23.63
CA LEU A 67 -17.84 16.09 24.57
C LEU A 67 -19.22 15.44 24.47
N GLU A 68 -19.26 14.13 24.30
CA GLU A 68 -20.50 13.36 24.26
C GLU A 68 -20.47 12.24 25.30
N VAL A 69 -21.45 12.22 26.21
CA VAL A 69 -21.63 11.08 27.12
C VAL A 69 -22.33 9.97 26.35
N VAL A 70 -21.65 8.84 26.18
CA VAL A 70 -22.15 7.69 25.43
C VAL A 70 -22.08 6.41 26.24
N LYS A 71 -23.07 5.53 26.04
CA LYS A 71 -23.06 4.18 26.63
C LYS A 71 -22.22 3.24 25.79
N ARG A 72 -21.31 2.52 26.44
CA ARG A 72 -20.50 1.45 25.86
C ARG A 72 -20.54 0.21 26.75
N LYS A 73 -19.91 -0.88 26.30
CA LYS A 73 -19.73 -2.09 27.09
C LYS A 73 -18.24 -2.31 27.33
N ASP A 74 -17.85 -2.46 28.58
CA ASP A 74 -16.50 -2.88 28.97
C ASP A 74 -16.59 -4.23 29.68
N LEU A 75 -15.93 -5.24 29.11
CA LEU A 75 -16.03 -6.65 29.54
C LEU A 75 -17.50 -7.11 29.73
N GLY A 76 -18.36 -6.70 28.79
CA GLY A 76 -19.80 -7.01 28.78
C GLY A 76 -20.67 -6.15 29.72
N ARG A 77 -20.07 -5.31 30.57
CA ARG A 77 -20.80 -4.43 31.50
C ARG A 77 -21.07 -3.07 30.86
N PRO A 78 -22.31 -2.53 30.95
CA PRO A 78 -22.58 -1.16 30.52
C PRO A 78 -21.76 -0.15 31.31
N VAL A 79 -21.07 0.75 30.61
CA VAL A 79 -20.29 1.84 31.19
C VAL A 79 -20.61 3.11 30.41
N ASP A 80 -20.87 4.21 31.12
CA ASP A 80 -20.92 5.54 30.51
C ASP A 80 -19.49 6.04 30.32
N VAL A 81 -19.16 6.45 29.10
CA VAL A 81 -17.85 7.03 28.75
C VAL A 81 -18.06 8.39 28.11
N ILE A 82 -17.04 9.26 28.20
CA ILE A 82 -17.06 10.57 27.55
C ILE A 82 -16.25 10.46 26.26
N LYS A 83 -16.91 10.60 25.11
CA LYS A 83 -16.27 10.72 23.80
C LYS A 83 -15.75 12.14 23.66
N ILE A 84 -14.44 12.28 23.51
CA ILE A 84 -13.75 13.56 23.35
C ILE A 84 -13.41 13.69 21.87
N ILE A 85 -14.10 14.58 21.16
CA ILE A 85 -13.87 14.81 19.74
C ILE A 85 -12.85 15.93 19.56
N LEU A 86 -11.93 15.74 18.62
CA LEU A 86 -10.81 16.64 18.38
C LEU A 86 -10.82 17.12 16.92
N ASP A 87 -10.08 18.19 16.66
CA ASP A 87 -9.99 18.78 15.33
C ASP A 87 -9.02 17.99 14.43
N HIS A 88 -7.88 17.52 14.98
CA HIS A 88 -6.86 16.85 14.17
C HIS A 88 -6.22 15.61 14.84
N PRO A 89 -5.97 14.50 14.10
CA PRO A 89 -5.48 13.24 14.68
C PRO A 89 -4.08 13.36 15.30
N ARG A 90 -3.25 14.30 14.83
CA ARG A 90 -1.93 14.61 15.41
C ARG A 90 -2.01 15.19 16.83
N GLU A 91 -3.18 15.61 17.30
CA GLU A 91 -3.36 16.11 18.66
C GLU A 91 -3.51 14.97 19.67
N VAL A 92 -4.05 13.83 19.26
CA VAL A 92 -4.32 12.67 20.14
C VAL A 92 -3.10 12.30 21.00
N PRO A 93 -1.87 12.14 20.44
CA PRO A 93 -0.70 11.79 21.26
C PRO A 93 -0.29 12.88 22.25
N LYS A 94 -0.59 14.16 21.97
CA LYS A 94 -0.21 15.30 22.83
C LYS A 94 -1.17 15.44 24.01
N ILE A 95 -2.47 15.22 23.77
CA ILE A 95 -3.50 15.43 24.79
C ILE A 95 -3.72 14.21 25.68
N ARG A 96 -3.30 13.00 25.24
CA ARG A 96 -3.56 11.76 25.99
C ARG A 96 -3.05 11.83 27.43
N GLU A 97 -1.85 12.39 27.63
CA GLU A 97 -1.25 12.51 28.97
C GLU A 97 -1.95 13.59 29.78
N LYS A 98 -2.37 14.68 29.14
CA LYS A 98 -3.16 15.74 29.78
C LYS A 98 -4.48 15.17 30.33
N ILE A 99 -5.18 14.36 29.54
CA ILE A 99 -6.47 13.76 29.92
C ILE A 99 -6.25 12.68 31.00
N ARG A 100 -5.21 11.86 30.88
CA ARG A 100 -4.89 10.81 31.85
C ARG A 100 -4.56 11.35 33.24
N ASN A 101 -4.04 12.58 33.33
CA ASN A 101 -3.67 13.23 34.59
C ASN A 101 -4.84 13.97 35.27
N LEU A 102 -6.04 13.95 34.69
CA LEU A 102 -7.24 14.54 35.30
C LEU A 102 -7.77 13.66 36.43
N GLU A 103 -8.26 14.28 37.51
CA GLU A 103 -8.65 13.59 38.75
C GLU A 103 -9.83 12.62 38.52
N HIS A 104 -10.78 13.00 37.68
CA HIS A 104 -12.00 12.24 37.45
C HIS A 104 -11.93 11.31 36.22
N VAL A 105 -10.77 11.21 35.57
CA VAL A 105 -10.52 10.26 34.48
C VAL A 105 -9.82 9.02 35.05
N ARG A 106 -10.51 7.87 35.03
CA ARG A 106 -9.89 6.60 35.47
C ARG A 106 -8.91 6.07 34.44
N GLU A 107 -9.29 6.14 33.17
CA GLU A 107 -8.50 5.66 32.05
C GLU A 107 -8.96 6.31 30.74
N ILE A 108 -8.11 6.22 29.73
CA ILE A 108 -8.42 6.59 28.36
C ILE A 108 -8.40 5.34 27.48
N ARG A 109 -9.30 5.25 26.51
CA ARG A 109 -9.43 4.11 25.59
C ARG A 109 -9.43 4.59 24.14
N GLU A 110 -9.03 3.69 23.25
CA GLU A 110 -9.00 3.90 21.79
C GLU A 110 -8.21 5.13 21.32
N HIS A 111 -7.15 5.48 22.05
CA HIS A 111 -6.33 6.67 21.78
C HIS A 111 -5.16 6.42 20.83
N ASP A 112 -5.04 5.21 20.29
CA ASP A 112 -3.94 4.74 19.45
C ASP A 112 -4.43 4.05 18.17
N ILE A 113 -5.72 4.12 17.86
CA ILE A 113 -6.27 3.67 16.59
C ILE A 113 -5.84 4.67 15.49
N PRO A 114 -5.11 4.24 14.44
CA PRO A 114 -4.76 5.11 13.32
C PRO A 114 -6.02 5.69 12.65
N PHE A 115 -5.97 6.97 12.30
CA PHE A 115 -7.14 7.73 11.86
C PHE A 115 -7.90 7.10 10.67
N TYR A 116 -7.17 6.60 9.66
CA TYR A 116 -7.78 5.92 8.52
C TYR A 116 -8.43 4.58 8.91
N ARG A 117 -7.88 3.86 9.90
CA ARG A 117 -8.49 2.61 10.41
C ARG A 117 -9.76 2.90 11.19
N ARG A 118 -9.75 3.95 12.00
CA ARG A 118 -10.95 4.44 12.70
C ARG A 118 -12.05 4.78 11.68
N TYR A 119 -11.71 5.42 10.57
CA TYR A 119 -12.66 5.70 9.48
C TYR A 119 -13.27 4.43 8.88
N LEU A 120 -12.47 3.40 8.59
CA LEU A 120 -12.97 2.11 8.09
C LEU A 120 -13.93 1.46 9.09
N ILE A 121 -13.55 1.44 10.37
CA ILE A 121 -14.34 0.82 11.45
C ILE A 121 -15.68 1.55 11.66
N ASP A 122 -15.68 2.88 11.73
CA ASP A 122 -16.89 3.68 12.01
C ASP A 122 -17.93 3.54 10.91
N ASN A 123 -17.47 3.54 9.67
CA ASN A 123 -18.33 3.57 8.50
C ASN A 123 -18.63 2.16 7.96
N GLY A 124 -18.12 1.10 8.60
CA GLY A 124 -18.32 -0.28 8.14
C GLY A 124 -17.78 -0.51 6.72
N LEU A 125 -16.59 0.04 6.45
CA LEU A 125 -15.92 -0.06 5.15
C LEU A 125 -14.90 -1.18 5.16
N PHE A 126 -14.97 -2.03 4.15
CA PHE A 126 -14.08 -3.17 4.01
C PHE A 126 -13.32 -3.01 2.69
N PRO A 127 -11.98 -2.86 2.71
CA PRO A 127 -11.19 -2.87 1.49
C PRO A 127 -11.45 -4.14 0.67
N MET A 128 -11.31 -4.04 -0.65
CA MET A 128 -11.73 -5.03 -1.66
C MET A 128 -13.24 -5.23 -1.79
N SER A 129 -14.05 -4.42 -1.12
CA SER A 129 -15.51 -4.40 -1.31
C SER A 129 -15.93 -3.23 -2.19
N ARG A 130 -17.11 -3.36 -2.80
CA ARG A 130 -17.76 -2.29 -3.56
C ARG A 130 -18.38 -1.31 -2.58
N ILE A 131 -18.00 -0.04 -2.72
CA ILE A 131 -18.54 1.05 -1.92
C ILE A 131 -19.28 2.03 -2.83
N GLU A 132 -20.36 2.60 -2.30
CA GLU A 132 -21.14 3.68 -2.89
C GLU A 132 -20.63 5.02 -2.35
N LEU A 133 -20.47 5.97 -3.26
CA LEU A 133 -19.99 7.32 -3.01
C LEU A 133 -21.11 8.30 -3.36
N GLU A 134 -21.44 9.18 -2.42
CA GLU A 134 -22.39 10.28 -2.62
C GLU A 134 -21.65 11.61 -2.47
N GLY A 135 -21.58 12.38 -3.55
CA GLY A 135 -20.77 13.61 -3.55
C GLY A 135 -20.82 14.37 -4.86
N HIS A 136 -19.75 15.10 -5.17
CA HIS A 136 -19.61 15.83 -6.43
C HIS A 136 -18.20 15.66 -7.02
N ARG A 137 -18.15 15.54 -8.35
CA ARG A 137 -16.89 15.48 -9.08
C ARG A 137 -16.24 16.86 -9.09
N ILE A 138 -14.94 16.93 -8.83
CA ILE A 138 -14.16 18.16 -8.91
C ILE A 138 -13.04 18.01 -9.94
N GLU A 139 -12.72 19.10 -10.64
CA GLU A 139 -11.70 19.09 -11.70
C GLU A 139 -10.27 19.07 -11.16
N SER A 140 -10.06 19.61 -9.95
CA SER A 140 -8.74 19.68 -9.34
C SER A 140 -8.83 19.72 -7.82
N SER A 141 -7.76 19.29 -7.16
CA SER A 141 -7.59 19.35 -5.71
C SER A 141 -6.11 19.60 -5.38
N PRO A 142 -5.77 20.45 -4.38
CA PRO A 142 -4.38 20.71 -4.03
C PRO A 142 -3.59 19.47 -3.56
N ILE A 143 -4.31 18.41 -3.19
CA ILE A 143 -3.76 17.13 -2.71
C ILE A 143 -3.77 16.02 -3.77
N VAL A 144 -4.20 16.32 -5.00
CA VAL A 144 -4.17 15.42 -6.15
C VAL A 144 -3.58 16.16 -7.33
N LYS A 145 -2.33 15.86 -7.67
CA LYS A 145 -1.59 16.53 -8.76
C LYS A 145 -1.79 15.85 -10.11
N SER A 146 -2.40 14.67 -10.13
CA SER A 146 -2.62 13.89 -11.35
C SER A 146 -3.91 14.30 -12.04
N SER A 147 -3.88 14.35 -13.38
CA SER A 147 -5.04 14.74 -14.22
C SER A 147 -5.81 13.56 -14.81
N ASP A 148 -5.33 12.34 -14.56
CA ASP A 148 -5.80 11.07 -15.12
C ASP A 148 -6.58 10.23 -14.09
N VAL A 149 -7.12 10.91 -13.07
CA VAL A 149 -7.94 10.33 -12.00
C VAL A 149 -9.20 11.14 -11.79
N GLU A 150 -10.32 10.47 -11.54
CA GLU A 150 -11.56 11.15 -11.16
C GLU A 150 -11.52 11.49 -9.67
N ILE A 151 -11.74 12.76 -9.32
CA ILE A 151 -11.77 13.21 -7.92
C ILE A 151 -13.21 13.45 -7.51
N ILE A 152 -13.62 12.85 -6.39
CA ILE A 152 -14.97 12.95 -5.85
C ILE A 152 -14.88 13.52 -4.44
N GLU A 153 -15.39 14.72 -4.22
CA GLU A 153 -15.56 15.27 -2.87
C GLU A 153 -16.88 14.73 -2.31
N LEU A 154 -16.82 14.05 -1.17
CA LEU A 154 -17.97 13.38 -0.56
C LEU A 154 -18.83 14.38 0.23
N ASP A 155 -20.15 14.29 0.02
CA ASP A 155 -21.13 15.02 0.82
C ASP A 155 -21.48 14.20 2.09
N GLU A 156 -21.38 12.87 2.02
CA GLU A 156 -21.67 11.92 3.09
C GLU A 156 -20.63 10.79 3.12
N PRO A 157 -20.37 10.16 4.28
CA PRO A 157 -19.50 8.98 4.35
C PRO A 157 -19.99 7.86 3.42
N PRO A 158 -19.07 7.15 2.75
CA PRO A 158 -19.42 6.11 1.80
C PRO A 158 -19.99 4.89 2.52
N ARG A 159 -20.62 3.99 1.75
CA ARG A 159 -21.25 2.78 2.29
C ARG A 159 -20.83 1.56 1.52
N THR A 160 -20.54 0.47 2.22
CA THR A 160 -20.33 -0.84 1.58
C THR A 160 -21.66 -1.37 1.02
N ILE A 161 -21.73 -1.58 -0.29
CA ILE A 161 -22.94 -2.05 -0.99
C ILE A 161 -22.82 -3.47 -1.55
N GLY A 162 -21.61 -4.00 -1.63
CA GLY A 162 -21.40 -5.35 -2.14
C GLY A 162 -20.03 -5.89 -1.82
N SER A 163 -19.94 -7.20 -1.67
CA SER A 163 -18.71 -7.91 -1.31
C SER A 163 -18.41 -9.02 -2.32
N ARG A 164 -18.73 -8.82 -3.60
CA ARG A 164 -18.25 -9.75 -4.63
C ARG A 164 -16.73 -9.62 -4.71
N PHE A 165 -16.05 -10.77 -4.76
CA PHE A 165 -14.60 -10.81 -4.92
C PHE A 165 -14.19 -10.06 -6.20
N PRO A 166 -13.33 -9.02 -6.11
CA PRO A 166 -12.97 -8.21 -7.26
C PRO A 166 -11.90 -8.89 -8.11
N GLU A 167 -12.00 -8.75 -9.43
CA GLU A 167 -10.91 -9.06 -10.36
C GLU A 167 -10.01 -7.83 -10.51
N LEU A 168 -8.79 -7.93 -9.99
CA LEU A 168 -7.80 -6.86 -9.97
C LEU A 168 -6.71 -7.12 -11.01
N GLU A 169 -6.23 -6.06 -11.65
CA GLU A 169 -5.09 -6.17 -12.58
C GLU A 169 -3.81 -6.24 -11.74
N ILE A 170 -3.02 -7.29 -12.00
CA ILE A 170 -1.74 -7.52 -11.37
C ILE A 170 -0.65 -7.16 -12.39
N LEU A 171 0.29 -6.33 -11.98
CA LEU A 171 1.55 -6.12 -12.66
C LEU A 171 2.66 -6.70 -11.78
N ALA A 172 3.32 -7.75 -12.24
CA ALA A 172 4.54 -8.24 -11.62
C ALA A 172 5.74 -7.49 -12.20
N PHE A 173 6.74 -7.24 -11.37
CA PHE A 173 8.01 -6.67 -11.79
C PHE A 173 9.19 -7.32 -11.05
N ASP A 174 10.35 -7.22 -11.67
CA ASP A 174 11.65 -7.65 -11.14
C ASP A 174 12.77 -6.81 -11.77
N ILE A 175 13.91 -6.65 -11.08
CA ILE A 175 15.07 -5.93 -11.61
C ILE A 175 16.31 -6.80 -11.64
N GLU A 176 17.14 -6.61 -12.67
CA GLU A 176 18.51 -7.14 -12.67
C GLU A 176 19.51 -5.99 -12.64
N VAL A 177 20.61 -6.22 -11.92
CA VAL A 177 21.62 -5.21 -11.62
C VAL A 177 22.99 -5.72 -12.03
N TYR A 178 23.81 -4.83 -12.60
CA TYR A 178 25.20 -5.11 -12.93
C TYR A 178 26.02 -5.35 -11.65
N ASN A 179 26.68 -6.50 -11.49
CA ASN A 179 27.30 -6.86 -10.21
C ASN A 179 28.71 -7.48 -10.30
N PRO A 180 29.69 -6.82 -10.92
CA PRO A 180 31.05 -7.35 -11.16
C PRO A 180 31.85 -7.65 -9.88
N ARG A 181 31.39 -7.17 -8.72
CA ARG A 181 32.05 -7.32 -7.42
C ARG A 181 31.25 -8.19 -6.43
N GLY A 182 30.29 -8.96 -6.93
CA GLY A 182 29.45 -9.85 -6.12
C GLY A 182 28.17 -9.16 -5.64
N MET A 183 28.09 -8.80 -4.36
CA MET A 183 26.89 -8.14 -3.83
C MET A 183 26.74 -6.74 -4.44
N PRO A 184 25.61 -6.42 -5.10
CA PRO A 184 25.45 -5.16 -5.82
C PRO A 184 25.39 -3.95 -4.88
N ASN A 185 26.03 -2.85 -5.29
CA ASN A 185 26.06 -1.58 -4.58
C ASN A 185 25.35 -0.48 -5.38
N PRO A 186 24.18 0.01 -4.95
CA PRO A 186 23.39 0.98 -5.72
C PRO A 186 24.08 2.34 -5.92
N GLU A 187 25.19 2.64 -5.25
CA GLU A 187 25.98 3.85 -5.54
C GLU A 187 26.82 3.74 -6.81
N GLU A 188 27.16 2.52 -7.23
CA GLU A 188 28.10 2.26 -8.33
C GLU A 188 27.46 1.44 -9.44
N ASP A 189 26.76 0.38 -9.05
CA ASP A 189 26.24 -0.66 -9.92
C ASP A 189 24.88 -0.27 -10.52
N GLU A 190 24.78 -0.33 -11.85
CA GLU A 190 23.62 0.11 -12.62
C GLU A 190 22.53 -0.98 -12.68
N ILE A 191 21.26 -0.56 -12.73
CA ILE A 191 20.17 -1.42 -13.18
C ILE A 191 20.35 -1.66 -14.69
N ILE A 192 20.43 -2.93 -15.09
CA ILE A 192 20.65 -3.32 -16.49
C ILE A 192 19.35 -3.67 -17.21
N MET A 193 18.34 -4.13 -16.48
CA MET A 193 16.99 -4.31 -17.00
C MET A 193 15.93 -4.31 -15.90
N ILE A 194 14.69 -3.99 -16.30
CA ILE A 194 13.50 -4.17 -15.48
C ILE A 194 12.50 -5.01 -16.28
N SER A 195 12.08 -6.14 -15.69
CA SER A 195 11.14 -7.08 -16.27
C SER A 195 9.74 -6.85 -15.72
N LEU A 196 8.72 -6.99 -16.57
CA LEU A 196 7.32 -6.71 -16.28
C LEU A 196 6.43 -7.78 -16.92
N TYR A 197 5.42 -8.24 -16.18
CA TYR A 197 4.42 -9.16 -16.69
C TYR A 197 3.05 -8.94 -16.04
N ASN A 198 2.01 -8.84 -16.87
CA ASN A 198 0.62 -8.60 -16.42
C ASN A 198 -0.32 -9.79 -16.66
N GLY A 199 0.23 -10.98 -16.92
CA GLY A 199 -0.55 -12.17 -17.29
C GLY A 199 -0.82 -12.31 -18.78
N ARG A 200 -0.48 -11.31 -19.60
CA ARG A 200 -0.70 -11.31 -21.06
C ARG A 200 0.49 -10.80 -21.85
N GLU A 201 1.11 -9.73 -21.38
CA GLU A 201 2.22 -9.05 -22.05
C GLU A 201 3.51 -9.25 -21.26
N GLU A 202 4.50 -9.79 -21.96
CA GLU A 202 5.89 -9.95 -21.52
C GLU A 202 6.67 -8.71 -21.97
N ARG A 203 7.34 -8.04 -21.02
CA ARG A 203 8.14 -6.86 -21.35
C ARG A 203 9.39 -6.79 -20.48
N ILE A 204 10.53 -6.52 -21.11
CA ILE A 204 11.78 -6.16 -20.44
C ILE A 204 12.25 -4.82 -20.98
N ILE A 205 12.52 -3.88 -20.10
CA ILE A 205 13.11 -2.59 -20.45
C ILE A 205 14.62 -2.72 -20.27
N SER A 206 15.41 -2.54 -21.33
CA SER A 206 16.87 -2.70 -21.25
C SER A 206 17.61 -1.90 -22.32
N ARG A 207 18.92 -1.75 -22.16
CA ARG A 207 19.83 -1.11 -23.12
C ARG A 207 20.34 -2.04 -24.20
N GLU A 208 20.12 -3.34 -24.04
CA GLU A 208 20.58 -4.40 -24.93
C GLU A 208 19.43 -5.35 -25.26
N GLY A 209 19.64 -6.28 -26.20
CA GLY A 209 18.67 -7.35 -26.46
C GLY A 209 17.51 -6.97 -27.39
N GLY A 210 17.62 -5.87 -28.14
CA GLY A 210 16.56 -5.39 -29.04
C GLY A 210 16.18 -6.34 -30.20
N HIS A 211 16.90 -7.46 -30.37
CA HIS A 211 16.50 -8.56 -31.27
C HIS A 211 15.43 -9.48 -30.67
N LEU A 212 15.20 -9.41 -29.36
CA LEU A 212 14.17 -10.17 -28.65
C LEU A 212 12.85 -9.40 -28.67
N ASN A 213 11.76 -10.07 -29.01
CA ASN A 213 10.44 -9.46 -29.21
C ASN A 213 9.78 -8.90 -27.94
N PHE A 214 10.20 -9.38 -26.77
CA PHE A 214 9.74 -8.91 -25.46
C PHE A 214 10.64 -7.82 -24.86
N VAL A 215 11.69 -7.37 -25.57
CA VAL A 215 12.60 -6.32 -25.08
C VAL A 215 12.24 -4.96 -25.69
N GLU A 216 11.97 -3.99 -24.83
CA GLU A 216 11.86 -2.57 -25.16
C GLU A 216 13.24 -1.92 -24.96
N LEU A 217 13.91 -1.61 -26.07
CA LEU A 217 15.25 -1.04 -26.07
C LEU A 217 15.22 0.46 -25.71
N VAL A 218 16.03 0.87 -24.73
CA VAL A 218 16.18 2.26 -24.28
C VAL A 218 17.66 2.68 -24.26
N GLU A 219 17.94 3.98 -24.18
CA GLU A 219 19.29 4.51 -24.38
C GLU A 219 20.24 4.29 -23.18
N ASP A 220 19.74 4.49 -21.96
CA ASP A 220 20.54 4.46 -20.73
C ASP A 220 19.73 3.96 -19.51
N GLU A 221 20.39 3.80 -18.37
CA GLU A 221 19.74 3.36 -17.12
C GLU A 221 18.64 4.36 -16.68
N LYS A 222 18.88 5.65 -16.90
CA LYS A 222 17.89 6.70 -16.60
C LYS A 222 16.59 6.43 -17.36
N SER A 223 16.70 6.12 -18.65
CA SER A 223 15.59 5.77 -19.52
C SER A 223 14.90 4.47 -19.09
N ILE A 224 15.63 3.48 -18.54
CA ILE A 224 15.03 2.26 -17.96
C ILE A 224 14.07 2.64 -16.83
N ILE A 225 14.53 3.46 -15.87
CA ILE A 225 13.76 3.84 -14.69
C ILE A 225 12.60 4.77 -15.05
N GLU A 226 12.83 5.74 -15.94
CA GLU A 226 11.78 6.64 -16.44
C GLU A 226 10.68 5.83 -17.14
N ARG A 227 11.06 4.87 -17.98
CA ARG A 227 10.10 4.02 -18.69
C ARG A 227 9.31 3.11 -17.76
N PHE A 228 9.97 2.53 -16.75
CA PHE A 228 9.28 1.76 -15.71
C PHE A 228 8.23 2.62 -14.98
N ALA A 229 8.59 3.85 -14.62
CA ALA A 229 7.68 4.78 -13.96
C ALA A 229 6.49 5.16 -14.85
N GLU A 230 6.73 5.42 -16.14
CA GLU A 230 5.69 5.69 -17.13
C GLU A 230 4.70 4.52 -17.26
N ILE A 231 5.21 3.29 -17.39
CA ILE A 231 4.34 2.11 -17.54
C ILE A 231 3.41 1.96 -16.34
N ILE A 232 3.90 2.12 -15.11
CA ILE A 232 3.05 2.05 -13.90
C ILE A 232 2.04 3.20 -13.89
N LYS A 233 2.47 4.41 -14.24
CA LYS A 233 1.61 5.59 -14.25
C LYS A 233 0.47 5.49 -15.27
N ASP A 234 0.76 4.95 -16.46
CA ASP A 234 -0.20 4.81 -17.55
C ASP A 234 -1.15 3.63 -17.32
N SER A 235 -0.62 2.49 -16.88
CA SER A 235 -1.44 1.29 -16.65
C SER A 235 -2.24 1.34 -15.35
N LYS A 236 -1.77 2.09 -14.34
CA LYS A 236 -2.37 2.20 -12.99
C LYS A 236 -2.85 0.84 -12.47
N PRO A 237 -1.95 -0.15 -12.33
CA PRO A 237 -2.35 -1.47 -11.87
C PRO A 237 -2.93 -1.34 -10.45
N GLU A 238 -3.96 -2.11 -10.13
CA GLU A 238 -4.47 -2.17 -8.76
C GLU A 238 -3.45 -2.87 -7.85
N LEU A 239 -2.75 -3.88 -8.36
CA LEU A 239 -1.71 -4.62 -7.66
C LEU A 239 -0.37 -4.52 -8.39
N LEU A 240 0.66 -4.05 -7.69
CA LEU A 240 2.04 -4.16 -8.14
C LEU A 240 2.75 -5.17 -7.24
N VAL A 241 3.28 -6.24 -7.83
CA VAL A 241 3.85 -7.36 -7.09
C VAL A 241 5.31 -7.59 -7.46
N GLY A 242 6.11 -7.93 -6.46
CA GLY A 242 7.51 -8.31 -6.62
C GLY A 242 7.88 -9.36 -5.58
N TYR A 243 9.10 -9.90 -5.65
CA TYR A 243 9.60 -10.87 -4.69
C TYR A 243 10.82 -10.32 -3.96
N ASN A 244 10.68 -10.01 -2.67
CA ASN A 244 11.66 -9.28 -1.86
C ASN A 244 11.86 -7.81 -2.28
N SER A 245 10.86 -7.27 -2.98
CA SER A 245 10.84 -5.90 -3.52
C SER A 245 10.84 -4.80 -2.46
N ASP A 246 10.39 -5.06 -1.24
CA ASP A 246 10.48 -4.10 -0.15
C ASP A 246 11.92 -3.89 0.37
N ASN A 247 12.76 -4.91 0.24
CA ASN A 247 14.12 -4.91 0.81
C ASN A 247 15.22 -4.74 -0.24
N PHE A 248 14.95 -5.10 -1.50
CA PHE A 248 15.94 -5.01 -2.58
C PHE A 248 15.49 -4.04 -3.68
N ASP A 249 14.50 -4.41 -4.48
CA ASP A 249 14.16 -3.75 -5.74
C ASP A 249 13.84 -2.26 -5.57
N PHE A 250 12.83 -1.92 -4.75
CA PHE A 250 12.46 -0.52 -4.56
C PHE A 250 13.55 0.31 -3.89
N PRO A 251 14.23 -0.14 -2.82
CA PRO A 251 15.41 0.54 -2.31
C PRO A 251 16.47 0.82 -3.40
N TYR A 252 16.72 -0.16 -4.28
CA TYR A 252 17.69 -0.03 -5.37
C TYR A 252 17.24 0.99 -6.42
N ILE A 253 16.04 0.83 -6.97
CA ILE A 253 15.42 1.73 -7.96
C ILE A 253 15.41 3.16 -7.43
N ARG A 254 15.03 3.36 -6.16
CA ARG A 254 15.03 4.69 -5.54
C ARG A 254 16.40 5.33 -5.51
N LYS A 255 17.42 4.58 -5.05
CA LYS A 255 18.78 5.10 -4.94
C LYS A 255 19.35 5.46 -6.31
N ARG A 256 19.12 4.61 -7.32
CA ARG A 256 19.52 4.90 -8.71
C ARG A 256 18.76 6.08 -9.30
N ALA A 257 17.45 6.15 -9.10
CA ALA A 257 16.63 7.29 -9.51
C ALA A 257 17.11 8.61 -8.90
N ASP A 258 17.44 8.62 -7.60
CA ASP A 258 17.97 9.81 -6.91
C ASP A 258 19.33 10.25 -7.50
N LEU A 259 20.23 9.31 -7.83
CA LEU A 259 21.52 9.61 -8.46
C LEU A 259 21.38 10.14 -9.89
N LEU A 260 20.39 9.65 -10.63
CA LEU A 260 20.14 10.01 -12.03
C LEU A 260 19.18 11.21 -12.19
N GLY A 261 18.62 11.72 -11.09
CA GLY A 261 17.66 12.82 -11.09
C GLY A 261 16.28 12.46 -11.65
N VAL A 262 15.87 11.19 -11.56
CA VAL A 262 14.57 10.68 -12.00
C VAL A 262 13.56 10.78 -10.86
N LYS A 263 12.35 11.27 -11.15
CA LYS A 263 11.24 11.31 -10.19
C LYS A 263 10.34 10.11 -10.37
N LEU A 264 10.12 9.36 -9.29
CA LEU A 264 9.23 8.20 -9.26
C LEU A 264 7.80 8.60 -8.85
N ASP A 265 7.26 9.64 -9.50
CA ASP A 265 5.93 10.22 -9.26
C ASP A 265 4.81 9.32 -9.86
N ILE A 266 4.74 8.08 -9.39
CA ILE A 266 3.85 7.03 -9.93
C ILE A 266 2.55 6.84 -9.12
N GLY A 267 2.38 7.56 -8.02
CA GLY A 267 1.13 7.54 -7.26
C GLY A 267 -0.04 8.14 -8.05
N TRP A 268 -1.25 7.65 -7.84
CA TRP A 268 -2.47 8.15 -8.48
C TRP A 268 -2.77 9.61 -8.12
N ASP A 269 -2.29 10.08 -6.98
CA ASP A 269 -2.33 11.48 -6.56
C ASP A 269 -1.17 12.32 -7.10
N GLY A 270 -0.31 11.74 -7.95
CA GLY A 270 0.91 12.34 -8.47
C GLY A 270 2.05 12.41 -7.45
N SER A 271 1.98 11.65 -6.36
CA SER A 271 3.06 11.59 -5.37
C SER A 271 4.14 10.57 -5.75
N THR A 272 5.38 10.86 -5.33
CA THR A 272 6.47 9.90 -5.39
C THR A 272 6.26 8.72 -4.44
N ILE A 273 6.85 7.57 -4.76
CA ILE A 273 6.90 6.42 -3.87
C ILE A 273 7.52 6.77 -2.51
N LYS A 274 7.03 6.14 -1.44
CA LYS A 274 7.53 6.34 -0.07
C LYS A 274 7.84 5.02 0.60
N SER A 275 8.96 4.95 1.33
CA SER A 275 9.22 3.84 2.24
C SER A 275 8.71 4.16 3.64
N LEU A 276 7.91 3.24 4.17
CA LEU A 276 7.45 3.24 5.56
C LEU A 276 8.31 2.28 6.37
N ARG A 277 8.80 2.74 7.52
CA ARG A 277 9.46 1.86 8.48
C ARG A 277 8.42 1.10 9.30
N ARG A 278 8.49 -0.22 9.33
CA ARG A 278 7.62 -1.11 10.13
C ARG A 278 8.50 -2.01 11.00
N GLY A 279 8.89 -1.50 12.17
CA GLY A 279 9.87 -2.15 13.03
C GLY A 279 11.26 -2.20 12.38
N PHE A 280 11.74 -3.42 12.11
CA PHE A 280 13.00 -3.68 11.39
C PHE A 280 12.81 -3.81 9.87
N ALA A 281 11.57 -3.91 9.38
CA ALA A 281 11.28 -3.99 7.95
C ALA A 281 11.00 -2.60 7.36
N THR A 282 11.30 -2.44 6.08
CA THR A 282 10.81 -1.34 5.24
C THR A 282 9.64 -1.83 4.39
N ALA A 283 8.72 -0.95 4.05
CA ALA A 283 7.63 -1.25 3.13
C ALA A 283 7.44 -0.09 2.15
N THR A 284 7.48 -0.36 0.85
CA THR A 284 7.28 0.66 -0.17
C THR A 284 5.80 0.85 -0.46
N THR A 285 5.35 2.10 -0.39
CA THR A 285 3.97 2.52 -0.67
C THR A 285 3.90 3.35 -1.94
N ILE A 286 2.86 3.09 -2.72
CA ILE A 286 2.47 3.82 -3.92
C ILE A 286 1.00 4.19 -3.70
N LYS A 287 0.66 5.48 -3.81
CA LYS A 287 -0.72 5.90 -3.53
C LYS A 287 -1.65 5.44 -4.65
N GLY A 288 -2.71 4.72 -4.30
CA GLY A 288 -3.68 4.15 -5.23
C GLY A 288 -3.33 2.77 -5.80
N THR A 289 -2.04 2.42 -5.90
CA THR A 289 -1.60 1.07 -6.30
C THR A 289 -1.13 0.28 -5.09
N ILE A 290 -1.71 -0.89 -4.86
CA ILE A 290 -1.36 -1.73 -3.73
C ILE A 290 -0.09 -2.51 -4.06
N HIS A 291 1.02 -2.10 -3.45
CA HIS A 291 2.26 -2.87 -3.52
C HIS A 291 2.22 -4.09 -2.59
N VAL A 292 2.41 -5.29 -3.14
CA VAL A 292 2.55 -6.53 -2.37
C VAL A 292 3.89 -7.18 -2.66
N ASP A 293 4.77 -7.19 -1.65
CA ASP A 293 5.96 -8.02 -1.67
C ASP A 293 5.56 -9.45 -1.28
N LEU A 294 5.79 -10.40 -2.19
CA LEU A 294 5.42 -11.81 -2.00
C LEU A 294 6.34 -12.51 -1.00
N TYR A 295 7.57 -12.05 -0.78
CA TYR A 295 8.50 -12.69 0.15
C TYR A 295 7.94 -12.84 1.58
N PRO A 296 7.50 -11.76 2.28
CA PRO A 296 6.91 -11.88 3.62
C PRO A 296 5.58 -12.65 3.61
N VAL A 297 4.82 -12.60 2.51
CA VAL A 297 3.57 -13.36 2.34
C VAL A 297 3.87 -14.85 2.32
N MET A 298 4.85 -15.29 1.53
CA MET A 298 5.22 -16.69 1.43
C MET A 298 5.82 -17.22 2.73
N ARG A 299 6.65 -16.43 3.42
CA ARG A 299 7.17 -16.78 4.75
C ARG A 299 6.09 -17.00 5.80
N ARG A 300 4.89 -16.43 5.63
CA ARG A 300 3.75 -16.64 6.53
C ARG A 300 3.05 -17.97 6.27
N TYR A 301 2.90 -18.37 5.00
CA TYR A 301 2.04 -19.50 4.63
C TYR A 301 2.77 -20.83 4.46
N ILE A 302 4.05 -20.82 4.09
CA ILE A 302 4.83 -22.04 3.87
C ILE A 302 6.08 -22.03 4.74
N ASN A 303 6.43 -23.20 5.27
CA ASN A 303 7.64 -23.39 6.06
C ASN A 303 8.70 -24.07 5.19
N LEU A 304 9.78 -23.36 4.90
CA LEU A 304 10.86 -23.80 4.02
C LEU A 304 12.21 -23.49 4.63
N ASP A 305 13.22 -24.28 4.26
CA ASP A 305 14.61 -24.05 4.67
C ASP A 305 15.18 -22.77 4.05
N THR A 306 14.84 -22.50 2.78
CA THR A 306 15.15 -21.26 2.06
C THR A 306 13.89 -20.72 1.38
N TYR A 307 13.87 -19.40 1.19
CA TYR A 307 12.77 -18.67 0.58
C TYR A 307 13.27 -17.88 -0.63
N THR A 308 14.03 -18.54 -1.51
CA THR A 308 14.32 -17.98 -2.84
C THR A 308 13.09 -18.14 -3.72
N LEU A 309 13.00 -17.32 -4.77
CA LEU A 309 11.87 -17.38 -5.71
C LEU A 309 11.71 -18.78 -6.30
N GLU A 310 12.81 -19.42 -6.69
CA GLU A 310 12.83 -20.75 -7.30
C GLU A 310 12.38 -21.83 -6.31
N ARG A 311 12.84 -21.75 -5.05
CA ARG A 311 12.45 -22.72 -4.03
C ARG A 311 10.96 -22.63 -3.74
N VAL A 312 10.42 -21.41 -3.62
CA VAL A 312 8.99 -21.20 -3.41
C VAL A 312 8.17 -21.62 -4.63
N TYR A 313 8.62 -21.26 -5.83
CA TYR A 313 7.97 -21.63 -7.07
C TYR A 313 7.89 -23.15 -7.23
N PHE A 314 8.99 -23.86 -6.96
CA PHE A 314 9.02 -25.32 -6.96
C PHE A 314 8.07 -25.92 -5.93
N GLU A 315 8.03 -25.39 -4.70
CA GLU A 315 7.11 -25.87 -3.66
C GLU A 315 5.64 -25.72 -4.09
N LEU A 316 5.29 -24.60 -4.74
CA LEU A 316 3.91 -24.32 -5.13
C LEU A 316 3.47 -25.06 -6.41
N PHE A 317 4.37 -25.32 -7.35
CA PHE A 317 4.01 -25.79 -8.69
C PHE A 317 4.68 -27.10 -9.10
N GLY A 318 5.70 -27.57 -8.39
CA GLY A 318 6.49 -28.75 -8.76
C GLY A 318 7.37 -28.54 -10.01
N GLU A 319 7.47 -27.31 -10.48
CA GLU A 319 8.23 -26.91 -11.67
C GLU A 319 9.59 -26.34 -11.25
N LYS A 320 10.66 -26.75 -11.93
CA LYS A 320 12.00 -26.19 -11.72
C LYS A 320 12.21 -25.01 -12.65
N LYS A 321 12.72 -23.90 -12.11
CA LYS A 321 13.23 -22.78 -12.90
C LYS A 321 14.70 -22.98 -13.25
N VAL A 322 15.14 -22.31 -14.31
CA VAL A 322 16.56 -22.15 -14.58
C VAL A 322 17.13 -21.21 -13.52
N GLU A 323 18.25 -21.58 -12.92
CA GLU A 323 18.98 -20.77 -11.95
C GLU A 323 20.24 -20.22 -12.63
N LEU A 324 20.45 -18.91 -12.54
CA LEU A 324 21.74 -18.29 -12.85
C LEU A 324 22.46 -17.94 -11.54
N PRO A 325 23.81 -17.99 -11.51
CA PRO A 325 24.55 -17.54 -10.34
C PRO A 325 24.35 -16.04 -10.12
N GLY A 326 23.54 -15.68 -9.12
CA GLY A 326 23.15 -14.29 -8.86
C GLY A 326 24.32 -13.34 -8.57
N ASP A 327 25.49 -13.85 -8.19
CA ASP A 327 26.73 -13.09 -7.96
C ASP A 327 27.58 -12.89 -9.23
N GLN A 328 27.15 -13.45 -10.37
CA GLN A 328 27.88 -13.44 -11.65
C GLN A 328 27.01 -12.99 -12.83
N LEU A 329 25.89 -12.30 -12.58
CA LEU A 329 24.99 -11.81 -13.64
C LEU A 329 25.71 -10.89 -14.63
N TRP A 330 26.70 -10.13 -14.15
CA TRP A 330 27.57 -9.30 -14.99
C TRP A 330 28.30 -10.09 -16.11
N GLU A 331 28.67 -11.36 -15.87
CA GLU A 331 29.34 -12.19 -16.89
C GLU A 331 28.41 -12.50 -18.07
N TYR A 332 27.12 -12.69 -17.78
CA TYR A 332 26.09 -12.91 -18.80
C TYR A 332 25.76 -11.61 -19.52
N TRP A 333 25.74 -10.49 -18.79
CA TRP A 333 25.53 -9.17 -19.37
C TRP A 333 26.64 -8.78 -20.35
N ASP A 334 27.91 -8.95 -19.97
CA ASP A 334 29.05 -8.53 -20.79
C ASP A 334 29.30 -9.47 -21.99
N ASN A 335 28.78 -10.70 -21.95
CA ASN A 335 28.94 -11.68 -23.02
C ASN A 335 27.68 -11.78 -23.90
N GLU A 336 27.75 -11.25 -25.13
CA GLU A 336 26.66 -11.29 -26.12
C GLU A 336 26.07 -12.69 -26.36
N THR A 337 26.90 -13.74 -26.28
CA THR A 337 26.45 -15.13 -26.49
C THR A 337 25.67 -15.71 -25.32
N LEU A 338 25.83 -15.15 -24.13
CA LEU A 338 25.15 -15.56 -22.90
C LEU A 338 24.02 -14.61 -22.51
N ARG A 339 24.03 -13.37 -22.98
CA ARG A 339 23.08 -12.31 -22.62
C ARG A 339 21.62 -12.70 -22.84
N ASP A 340 21.32 -13.41 -23.93
CA ASP A 340 19.97 -13.92 -24.20
C ASP A 340 19.46 -14.89 -23.12
N GLN A 341 20.36 -15.59 -22.41
CA GLN A 341 19.98 -16.45 -21.28
C GLN A 341 19.59 -15.62 -20.07
N LEU A 342 20.28 -14.50 -19.81
CA LEU A 342 19.94 -13.57 -18.74
C LEU A 342 18.56 -12.93 -18.96
N PHE A 343 18.27 -12.51 -20.20
CA PHE A 343 16.94 -11.98 -20.55
C PHE A 343 15.81 -12.99 -20.32
N LYS A 344 16.02 -14.26 -20.70
CA LYS A 344 15.03 -15.32 -20.46
C LYS A 344 14.88 -15.63 -18.97
N TYR A 345 15.98 -15.64 -18.23
CA TYR A 345 15.96 -15.83 -16.78
C TYR A 345 15.12 -14.75 -16.08
N SER A 346 15.39 -13.47 -16.35
CA SER A 346 14.62 -12.37 -15.74
C SER A 346 13.14 -12.38 -16.17
N LEU A 347 12.84 -12.78 -17.41
CA LEU A 347 11.46 -12.98 -17.83
C LEU A 347 10.77 -14.10 -17.06
N GLU A 348 11.43 -15.24 -16.89
CA GLU A 348 10.89 -16.35 -16.10
C GLU A 348 10.69 -15.96 -14.62
N ASP A 349 11.52 -15.08 -14.06
CA ASP A 349 11.41 -14.59 -12.67
C ASP A 349 10.16 -13.75 -12.48
N VAL A 350 9.90 -12.78 -13.36
CA VAL A 350 8.68 -11.97 -13.27
C VAL A 350 7.41 -12.78 -13.56
N MET A 351 7.46 -13.75 -14.48
CA MET A 351 6.35 -14.67 -14.75
C MET A 351 6.06 -15.59 -13.55
N ALA A 352 7.11 -16.09 -12.89
CA ALA A 352 6.97 -16.89 -11.67
C ALA A 352 6.37 -16.07 -10.53
N THR A 353 6.85 -14.84 -10.35
CA THR A 353 6.30 -13.88 -9.38
C THR A 353 4.81 -13.65 -9.61
N TYR A 354 4.39 -13.42 -10.85
CA TYR A 354 2.98 -13.29 -11.21
C TYR A 354 2.16 -14.55 -10.90
N LYS A 355 2.65 -15.75 -11.28
CA LYS A 355 1.96 -17.01 -11.03
C LYS A 355 1.79 -17.30 -9.53
N ILE A 356 2.80 -16.96 -8.72
CA ILE A 356 2.72 -17.04 -7.25
C ILE A 356 1.64 -16.07 -6.73
N ALA A 357 1.62 -14.83 -7.23
CA ALA A 357 0.62 -13.84 -6.86
C ALA A 357 -0.81 -14.33 -7.16
N GLU A 358 -1.07 -14.84 -8.37
CA GLU A 358 -2.38 -15.39 -8.74
C GLU A 358 -2.83 -16.53 -7.82
N LYS A 359 -1.89 -17.37 -7.37
CA LYS A 359 -2.19 -18.49 -6.48
C LYS A 359 -2.47 -18.06 -5.04
N ILE A 360 -1.77 -17.04 -4.53
CA ILE A 360 -1.71 -16.73 -3.09
C ILE A 360 -2.51 -15.48 -2.71
N LEU A 361 -2.58 -14.49 -3.58
CA LEU A 361 -3.31 -13.24 -3.29
C LEU A 361 -4.81 -13.43 -3.09
N PRO A 362 -5.53 -14.37 -3.74
CA PRO A 362 -6.94 -14.56 -3.47
C PRO A 362 -7.26 -14.79 -1.99
N LEU A 363 -6.46 -15.60 -1.29
CA LEU A 363 -6.59 -15.81 0.15
C LEU A 363 -6.35 -14.52 0.95
N ASN A 364 -5.33 -13.74 0.60
CA ASN A 364 -5.01 -12.50 1.29
C ASN A 364 -6.06 -11.41 1.07
N MET A 365 -6.67 -11.37 -0.11
CA MET A 365 -7.79 -10.49 -0.43
C MET A 365 -9.06 -10.85 0.38
N GLU A 366 -9.33 -12.14 0.60
CA GLU A 366 -10.42 -12.54 1.50
C GLU A 366 -10.11 -12.19 2.96
N ILE A 367 -8.88 -12.40 3.43
CA ILE A 367 -8.46 -11.97 4.78
C ILE A 367 -8.62 -10.45 4.93
N THR A 368 -8.28 -9.68 3.90
CA THR A 368 -8.48 -8.21 3.85
C THR A 368 -9.94 -7.84 4.08
N ARG A 369 -10.88 -8.56 3.47
CA ARG A 369 -12.31 -8.33 3.62
C ARG A 369 -12.86 -8.77 4.97
N ILE A 370 -12.30 -9.84 5.56
CA ILE A 370 -12.70 -10.35 6.88
C ILE A 370 -12.21 -9.42 7.99
N VAL A 371 -10.94 -9.01 7.93
CA VAL A 371 -10.28 -8.16 8.94
C VAL A 371 -10.64 -6.68 8.74
N GLY A 372 -11.04 -6.28 7.52
CA GLY A 372 -11.44 -4.89 7.23
C GLY A 372 -10.28 -3.91 7.22
N GLN A 373 -9.05 -4.36 6.93
CA GLN A 373 -7.86 -3.51 6.81
C GLN A 373 -7.24 -3.64 5.41
N PRO A 374 -6.54 -2.61 4.88
CA PRO A 374 -6.02 -2.62 3.51
C PRO A 374 -5.08 -3.81 3.20
N LEU A 375 -5.10 -4.31 1.97
CA LEU A 375 -4.27 -5.47 1.59
C LEU A 375 -2.77 -5.18 1.76
N PHE A 376 -2.35 -3.93 1.52
CA PHE A 376 -0.99 -3.48 1.81
C PHE A 376 -0.56 -3.75 3.26
N ASP A 377 -1.49 -3.55 4.20
CA ASP A 377 -1.28 -3.80 5.62
C ASP A 377 -1.32 -5.31 5.91
N ILE A 378 -2.36 -6.01 5.44
CA ILE A 378 -2.60 -7.44 5.68
C ILE A 378 -1.46 -8.33 5.18
N SER A 379 -0.89 -8.02 4.01
CA SER A 379 0.24 -8.76 3.45
C SER A 379 1.48 -8.69 4.34
N ARG A 380 1.55 -7.75 5.29
CA ARG A 380 2.72 -7.51 6.16
C ARG A 380 2.41 -7.62 7.66
N MET A 381 1.16 -7.83 8.06
CA MET A 381 0.79 -8.02 9.47
C MET A 381 1.12 -9.42 9.97
N ALA A 382 1.44 -9.53 11.26
CA ALA A 382 1.41 -10.82 11.94
C ALA A 382 -0.05 -11.26 12.19
N THR A 383 -0.30 -12.56 12.34
CA THR A 383 -1.64 -13.09 12.59
C THR A 383 -2.28 -12.51 13.85
N GLY A 384 -1.52 -12.27 14.92
CA GLY A 384 -2.01 -11.60 16.13
C GLY A 384 -2.51 -10.17 15.87
N GLN A 385 -1.83 -9.43 14.99
CA GLN A 385 -2.29 -8.09 14.58
C GLN A 385 -3.55 -8.18 13.72
N GLN A 386 -3.68 -9.20 12.87
CA GLN A 386 -4.89 -9.41 12.07
C GLN A 386 -6.12 -9.75 12.91
N VAL A 387 -5.95 -10.33 14.10
CA VAL A 387 -7.04 -10.62 15.04
C VAL A 387 -7.40 -9.40 15.90
N GLU A 388 -6.43 -8.52 16.15
CA GLU A 388 -6.62 -7.27 16.89
C GLU A 388 -7.50 -6.27 16.13
N TRP A 389 -7.36 -6.23 14.80
CA TRP A 389 -8.19 -5.44 13.88
C TRP A 389 -9.42 -6.21 13.44
#